data_AF-A0A972FTK6-F1
#
_entry.id   AF-A0A972FTK6-F1
#
_cell.length_a   1.000
_cell.length_b   1.000
_cell.length_c   1.000
_cell.angle_alpha   90.00
_cell.angle_beta   90.00
_cell.angle_gamma   90.00
#
_symmetry.space_group_name_H-M   'P 1'
#
loop_
_entity.id
_entity.type
_entity.pdbx_description
1 polymer ?
#
loop_
_entity_poly.entity_id
_entity_poly.type
_entity_poly.pdbx_seq_one_letter_code
_entity_poly.pdbx_strand_id
1 'polypeptide(L)'
;MKKIRVVLICLLLALVVFFSFYKSSKPNLEGNWQADTVTFDGKELFHSEPIEEMYGVRQTITIEGDSIILQNGSKKIVASLKISKIAGEKVWSAQLSSTEKALNGTFSLKINTVNFSSNESQIRVRLASDRMLMEFHRDVFINPPKPEFPRRGQV
;
A
#
# COMPACT_ATOMS: atom_id res chain seq x y z
N MET A 1 -17.71 -44.77 -13.46
CA MET A 1 -17.68 -43.44 -14.13
C MET A 1 -18.62 -42.40 -13.52
N LYS A 2 -19.90 -42.69 -13.24
CA LYS A 2 -20.85 -41.70 -12.67
C LYS A 2 -20.44 -41.14 -11.30
N LYS A 3 -19.98 -41.98 -10.37
CA LYS A 3 -19.55 -41.55 -9.02
C LYS A 3 -18.36 -40.57 -9.06
N ILE A 4 -17.39 -40.81 -9.94
CA ILE A 4 -16.21 -39.95 -10.12
C ILE A 4 -16.62 -38.57 -10.65
N ARG A 5 -17.55 -38.50 -11.60
CA ARG A 5 -18.08 -37.21 -12.11
C ARG A 5 -18.77 -36.41 -11.02
N VAL A 6 -19.56 -37.06 -10.16
CA VAL A 6 -20.25 -36.37 -9.04
C VAL A 6 -19.22 -35.79 -8.06
N VAL A 7 -18.18 -36.54 -7.71
CA VAL A 7 -17.11 -36.05 -6.82
C VAL A 7 -16.40 -34.83 -7.42
N LEU A 8 -16.05 -34.89 -8.72
CA LEU A 8 -15.42 -33.77 -9.43
C LEU A 8 -16.29 -32.51 -9.44
N ILE A 9 -17.60 -32.65 -9.68
CA ILE A 9 -18.55 -31.53 -9.69
C ILE A 9 -18.66 -30.92 -8.28
N CYS A 10 -18.76 -31.75 -7.23
CA CYS A 10 -18.80 -31.25 -5.85
C CYS A 10 -17.51 -30.52 -5.46
N LEU A 11 -16.34 -31.04 -5.87
CA LEU A 11 -15.04 -30.41 -5.59
C LEU A 11 -14.91 -29.06 -6.33
N LEU A 12 -15.40 -28.99 -7.57
CA LEU A 12 -15.38 -27.77 -8.37
C LEU A 12 -16.34 -26.72 -7.80
N LEU A 13 -17.54 -27.11 -7.36
CA LEU A 13 -18.46 -26.21 -6.63
C LEU A 13 -17.85 -25.71 -5.32
N ALA A 14 -17.20 -26.57 -4.55
CA ALA A 14 -16.52 -26.18 -3.31
C ALA A 14 -15.38 -25.18 -3.57
N LEU A 15 -14.60 -25.38 -4.65
CA LEU A 15 -13.55 -24.44 -5.08
C LEU A 15 -14.15 -23.09 -5.50
N VAL A 16 -15.22 -23.09 -6.29
CA VAL A 16 -15.90 -21.85 -6.72
C VAL A 16 -16.41 -21.05 -5.53
N VAL A 17 -17.05 -21.73 -4.56
CA VAL A 17 -17.49 -21.10 -3.32
C VAL A 17 -16.30 -20.58 -2.53
N PHE A 18 -15.25 -21.39 -2.34
CA PHE A 18 -14.04 -20.98 -1.63
C PHE A 18 -13.41 -19.73 -2.23
N PHE A 19 -13.20 -19.69 -3.56
CA PHE A 19 -12.64 -18.52 -4.24
C PHE A 19 -13.57 -17.30 -4.20
N SER A 20 -14.89 -17.49 -4.24
CA SER A 20 -15.86 -16.38 -4.18
C SER A 20 -15.86 -15.68 -2.81
N PHE A 21 -15.57 -16.42 -1.74
CA PHE A 21 -15.47 -15.88 -0.38
C PHE A 21 -14.03 -15.60 0.06
N TYR A 22 -13.03 -15.96 -0.75
CA TYR A 22 -11.63 -15.66 -0.51
C TYR A 22 -11.35 -14.18 -0.76
N LYS A 23 -11.57 -13.35 0.25
CA LYS A 23 -11.07 -11.98 0.25
C LYS A 23 -9.60 -12.01 0.65
N SER A 24 -8.71 -11.58 -0.25
CA SER A 24 -7.33 -11.28 0.12
C SER A 24 -7.37 -10.32 1.30
N SER A 25 -6.91 -10.77 2.45
CA SER A 25 -6.98 -9.97 3.67
C SER A 25 -5.96 -8.84 3.66
N LYS A 26 -4.95 -8.91 2.79
CA LYS A 26 -3.84 -7.95 2.73
C LYS A 26 -4.33 -6.58 2.24
N PRO A 27 -3.90 -5.48 2.89
CA PRO A 27 -4.15 -4.14 2.37
C PRO A 27 -3.45 -3.98 1.01
N ASN A 28 -4.15 -3.42 0.03
CA ASN A 28 -3.54 -3.06 -1.24
C ASN A 28 -2.82 -1.72 -1.08
N LEU A 29 -1.49 -1.76 -1.08
CA LEU A 29 -0.61 -0.59 -1.00
C LEU A 29 0.05 -0.25 -2.35
N GLU A 30 -0.30 -0.94 -3.44
CA GLU A 30 0.33 -0.73 -4.74
C GLU A 30 0.13 0.70 -5.25
N GLY A 31 1.15 1.18 -5.95
CA GLY A 31 1.17 2.48 -6.61
C GLY A 31 2.26 3.43 -6.10
N ASN A 32 2.14 4.69 -6.53
CA ASN A 32 3.07 5.77 -6.22
C ASN A 32 2.59 6.55 -4.99
N TRP A 33 3.52 6.87 -4.11
CA TRP A 33 3.30 7.56 -2.84
C TRP A 33 4.29 8.71 -2.69
N GLN A 34 3.82 9.79 -2.07
CA GLN A 34 4.66 10.91 -1.64
C GLN A 34 5.22 10.58 -0.25
N ALA A 35 6.54 10.66 -0.10
CA ALA A 35 7.15 10.46 1.22
C ALA A 35 7.02 11.73 2.06
N ASP A 36 6.51 11.57 3.28
CA ASP A 36 6.44 12.63 4.30
C ASP A 36 7.70 12.62 5.17
N THR A 37 8.16 11.43 5.54
CA THR A 37 9.34 11.26 6.41
C THR A 37 9.95 9.89 6.18
N VAL A 38 11.28 9.83 6.01
CA VAL A 38 12.04 8.58 5.95
C VAL A 38 13.31 8.71 6.79
N THR A 39 13.26 8.21 8.02
CA THR A 39 14.37 8.31 8.98
C THR A 39 14.82 6.95 9.50
N PHE A 40 16.12 6.82 9.75
CA PHE A 40 16.80 5.69 10.36
C PHE A 40 17.75 6.17 11.46
N ASP A 41 17.65 5.58 12.65
CA ASP A 41 18.29 6.04 13.89
C ASP A 41 18.14 7.56 14.11
N GLY A 42 16.96 8.09 13.79
CA GLY A 42 16.65 9.52 13.89
C GLY A 42 17.29 10.42 12.84
N LYS A 43 18.00 9.88 11.84
CA LYS A 43 18.61 10.60 10.73
C LYS A 43 17.89 10.31 9.43
N GLU A 44 17.78 11.30 8.54
CA GLU A 44 17.17 11.09 7.23
C GLU A 44 18.01 10.13 6.38
N LEU A 45 17.35 9.15 5.75
CA LEU A 45 18.01 8.12 4.96
C LEU A 45 18.54 8.66 3.63
N PHE A 46 17.89 9.70 3.10
CA PHE A 46 18.36 10.46 1.96
C PHE A 46 18.45 11.93 2.35
N HIS A 47 19.68 12.46 2.41
CA HIS A 47 19.87 13.90 2.36
C HIS A 47 19.75 14.32 0.88
N SER A 48 18.79 15.21 0.58
CA SER A 48 18.69 15.82 -0.74
C SER A 48 20.03 16.51 -1.05
N GLU A 49 20.54 16.35 -2.27
CA GLU A 49 21.64 17.22 -2.68
C GLU A 49 21.11 18.66 -2.77
N PRO A 50 21.89 19.70 -2.41
CA PRO A 50 21.38 21.07 -2.33
C PRO A 50 20.71 21.56 -3.62
N ILE A 51 21.19 21.05 -4.76
CA ILE A 51 20.63 21.34 -6.09
C ILE A 51 19.24 20.70 -6.25
N GLU A 52 19.07 19.45 -5.84
CA GLU A 52 17.78 18.73 -5.93
C GLU A 52 16.72 19.34 -5.00
N GLU A 53 17.16 19.87 -3.85
CA GLU A 53 16.33 20.65 -2.92
C GLU A 53 15.83 21.96 -3.55
N MET A 54 16.69 22.68 -4.29
CA MET A 54 16.30 23.90 -5.02
C MET A 54 15.29 23.63 -6.14
N TYR A 55 15.31 22.43 -6.75
CA TYR A 55 14.34 22.03 -7.77
C TYR A 55 13.09 21.33 -7.20
N GLY A 56 12.98 21.21 -5.88
CA GLY A 56 11.82 20.59 -5.23
C GLY A 56 11.66 19.10 -5.55
N VAL A 57 12.76 18.39 -5.82
CA VAL A 57 12.73 16.94 -6.03
C VAL A 57 12.30 16.28 -4.72
N ARG A 58 11.06 15.80 -4.68
CA ARG A 58 10.52 15.12 -3.50
C ARG A 58 10.89 13.65 -3.50
N GLN A 59 11.14 13.12 -2.32
CA GLN A 59 11.29 11.69 -2.12
C GLN A 59 9.97 11.00 -2.49
N THR A 60 10.07 9.96 -3.30
CA THR A 60 8.92 9.17 -3.74
C THR A 60 9.09 7.72 -3.30
N ILE A 61 7.97 7.09 -2.99
CA ILE A 61 7.91 5.69 -2.62
C ILE A 61 6.98 5.00 -3.62
N THR A 62 7.49 3.98 -4.31
CA THR A 62 6.70 3.17 -5.24
C THR A 62 6.59 1.76 -4.69
N ILE A 63 5.37 1.23 -4.62
CA ILE A 63 5.10 -0.13 -4.17
C ILE A 63 4.56 -0.94 -5.35
N GLU A 64 5.26 -2.01 -5.71
CA GLU A 64 4.96 -2.90 -6.83
C GLU A 64 5.01 -4.35 -6.34
N GLY A 65 3.84 -4.97 -6.17
CA GLY A 65 3.71 -6.31 -5.63
C GLY A 65 4.43 -6.46 -4.28
N ASP A 66 5.45 -7.33 -4.24
CA ASP A 66 6.28 -7.60 -3.06
C ASP A 66 7.57 -6.76 -3.03
N SER A 67 7.57 -5.56 -3.60
CA SER A 67 8.72 -4.64 -3.60
C SER A 67 8.31 -3.22 -3.22
N ILE A 68 9.17 -2.55 -2.45
CA ILE A 68 9.13 -1.11 -2.17
C ILE A 68 10.39 -0.45 -2.72
N ILE A 69 10.19 0.64 -3.44
CA ILE A 69 11.23 1.41 -4.11
C ILE A 69 11.21 2.80 -3.50
N LEU A 70 12.30 3.19 -2.85
CA LEU A 70 12.53 4.56 -2.40
C LEU A 70 13.40 5.27 -3.41
N GLN A 71 12.95 6.43 -3.89
CA GLN A 71 13.68 7.22 -4.86
C GLN A 71 13.80 8.67 -4.41
N ASN A 72 15.02 9.19 -4.42
CA ASN A 72 15.34 10.59 -4.25
C ASN A 72 16.27 11.02 -5.39
N GLY A 73 15.73 11.77 -6.35
CA GLY A 73 16.45 12.15 -7.57
C GLY A 73 17.01 10.94 -8.32
N SER A 74 18.34 10.88 -8.47
CA SER A 74 19.06 9.78 -9.11
C SER A 74 19.30 8.57 -8.19
N LYS A 75 19.15 8.73 -6.88
CA LYS A 75 19.36 7.67 -5.89
C LYS A 75 18.11 6.82 -5.75
N LYS A 76 18.28 5.50 -5.87
CA LYS A 76 17.20 4.51 -5.77
C LYS A 76 17.62 3.39 -4.83
N ILE A 77 16.76 3.06 -3.87
CA ILE A 77 16.91 1.90 -3.02
C ILE A 77 15.68 1.01 -3.19
N VAL A 78 15.92 -0.29 -3.39
CA VAL A 78 14.88 -1.29 -3.56
C VAL A 78 14.92 -2.25 -2.38
N ALA A 79 13.76 -2.52 -1.79
CA ALA A 79 13.60 -3.54 -0.76
C ALA A 79 12.45 -4.47 -1.14
N SER A 80 12.61 -5.77 -0.89
CA SER A 80 11.49 -6.71 -0.88
C SER A 80 10.57 -6.37 0.29
N LEU A 81 9.27 -6.42 0.05
CA LEU A 81 8.20 -6.11 0.99
C LEU A 81 7.33 -7.36 1.20
N LYS A 82 7.17 -7.79 2.45
CA LYS A 82 6.23 -8.84 2.82
C LYS A 82 5.28 -8.33 3.88
N ILE A 83 4.00 -8.25 3.54
CA ILE A 83 2.95 -7.84 4.47
C ILE A 83 2.27 -9.07 5.06
N SER A 84 2.20 -9.13 6.40
CA SER A 84 1.48 -10.16 7.14
C SER A 84 0.63 -9.54 8.25
N LYS A 85 -0.41 -10.27 8.67
CA LYS A 85 -1.24 -9.87 9.81
C LYS A 85 -0.63 -10.45 11.07
N ILE A 86 -0.51 -9.65 12.13
CA ILE A 86 -0.09 -10.14 13.44
C ILE A 86 -1.25 -10.97 14.03
N ALA A 87 -0.98 -12.23 14.38
CA ALA A 87 -2.01 -13.14 14.88
C ALA A 87 -2.66 -12.58 16.16
N GLY A 88 -3.98 -12.56 16.21
CA GLY A 88 -4.74 -12.03 17.35
C GLY A 88 -4.93 -10.50 17.37
N GLU A 89 -4.26 -9.75 16.49
CA GLU A 89 -4.35 -8.30 16.43
C GLU A 89 -4.97 -7.80 15.11
N LYS A 90 -5.51 -6.56 15.14
CA LYS A 90 -5.88 -5.82 13.92
C LYS A 90 -4.69 -5.08 13.29
N VAL A 91 -3.47 -5.42 13.71
CA VAL A 91 -2.24 -4.76 13.30
C VAL A 91 -1.58 -5.56 12.19
N TRP A 92 -1.11 -4.85 11.17
CA TRP A 92 -0.32 -5.43 10.09
C TRP A 92 1.16 -5.24 10.41
N SER A 93 1.98 -6.19 9.98
CA SER A 93 3.43 -6.03 9.93
C SER A 93 3.89 -6.02 8.48
N ALA A 94 4.92 -5.22 8.22
CA ALA A 94 5.68 -5.23 6.98
C ALA A 94 7.10 -5.69 7.29
N GLN A 95 7.58 -6.69 6.57
CA GLN A 95 8.99 -7.09 6.61
C GLN A 95 9.67 -6.54 5.37
N LEU A 96 10.77 -5.80 5.56
CA LEU A 96 11.58 -5.28 4.47
C LEU A 96 12.94 -5.96 4.42
N SER A 97 13.42 -6.23 3.21
CA SER A 97 14.75 -6.78 2.96
C SER A 97 15.40 -6.17 1.71
N SER A 98 16.58 -5.59 1.87
CA SER A 98 17.35 -4.85 0.88
C SER A 98 18.85 -5.12 1.06
N THR A 99 19.62 -4.78 0.03
CA THR A 99 21.08 -4.63 0.14
C THR A 99 21.46 -3.49 1.09
N GLU A 100 20.62 -2.46 1.20
CA GLU A 100 20.79 -1.39 2.18
C GLU A 100 20.33 -1.88 3.57
N LYS A 101 21.28 -2.08 4.48
CA LYS A 101 21.00 -2.68 5.80
C LYS A 101 20.04 -1.83 6.63
N ALA A 102 20.05 -0.51 6.43
CA ALA A 102 19.15 0.41 7.14
C ALA A 102 17.66 0.13 6.85
N LEU A 103 17.33 -0.47 5.71
CA LEU A 103 15.94 -0.82 5.37
C LEU A 103 15.54 -2.23 5.83
N ASN A 104 16.45 -3.00 6.44
CA ASN A 104 16.17 -4.38 6.80
C ASN A 104 15.49 -4.47 8.17
N GLY A 105 14.33 -5.13 8.24
CA GLY A 105 13.66 -5.34 9.51
C GLY A 105 12.19 -5.69 9.40
N THR A 106 11.55 -5.74 10.56
CA THR A 106 10.09 -5.88 10.69
C THR A 106 9.53 -4.59 11.27
N PHE A 107 8.49 -4.09 10.62
CA PHE A 107 7.87 -2.81 10.90
C PHE A 107 6.40 -3.01 11.24
N SER A 108 5.90 -2.24 12.20
CA SER A 108 4.46 -2.09 12.39
C SER A 108 3.90 -1.25 11.24
N LEU A 109 2.91 -1.79 10.53
CA LEU A 109 2.20 -1.13 9.44
C LEU A 109 0.88 -0.59 9.94
N LYS A 110 0.72 0.73 9.86
CA LYS A 110 -0.54 1.44 10.13
C LYS A 110 -0.99 2.18 8.87
N ILE A 111 -2.28 2.11 8.59
CA ILE A 111 -2.91 2.77 7.45
C ILE A 111 -4.08 3.59 7.99
N ASN A 112 -4.08 4.88 7.71
CA ASN A 112 -5.12 5.82 8.11
C ASN A 112 -5.66 6.52 6.86
N THR A 113 -6.96 6.85 6.88
CA THR A 113 -7.59 7.68 5.85
C THR A 113 -8.02 9.00 6.48
N VAL A 114 -7.59 10.11 5.91
CA VAL A 114 -8.02 11.47 6.28
C VAL A 114 -8.95 11.95 5.18
N ASN A 115 -10.18 12.33 5.53
CA ASN A 115 -11.13 12.87 4.56
C ASN A 115 -11.08 14.39 4.60
N PHE A 116 -10.78 15.03 3.47
CA PHE A 116 -10.77 16.48 3.35
C PHE A 116 -12.11 16.99 2.83
N SER A 117 -12.75 16.26 1.91
CA SER A 117 -14.09 16.54 1.40
C SER A 117 -14.85 15.24 1.07
N SER A 118 -16.06 15.35 0.52
CA SER A 118 -16.81 14.18 0.04
C SER A 118 -16.12 13.43 -1.10
N ASN A 119 -15.23 14.11 -1.84
CA ASN A 119 -14.61 13.63 -3.06
C ASN A 119 -13.08 13.53 -2.94
N GLU A 120 -12.53 13.92 -1.79
CA GLU A 120 -11.09 14.02 -1.57
C GLU A 120 -10.73 13.41 -0.23
N SER A 121 -9.90 12.37 -0.29
CA SER A 121 -9.34 11.70 0.86
C SER A 121 -7.85 11.53 0.64
N GLN A 122 -7.09 11.50 1.72
CA GLN A 122 -5.68 11.16 1.71
C GLN A 122 -5.47 9.88 2.51
N ILE A 123 -4.85 8.89 1.88
CA ILE A 123 -4.44 7.66 2.55
C ILE A 123 -3.01 7.87 3.04
N ARG A 124 -2.81 7.70 4.35
CA ARG A 124 -1.51 7.81 5.01
C ARG A 124 -1.07 6.44 5.50
N VAL A 125 0.18 6.10 5.24
CA VAL A 125 0.81 4.84 5.63
C VAL A 125 2.00 5.15 6.51
N ARG A 126 2.11 4.42 7.61
CA ARG A 126 3.24 4.49 8.53
C ARG A 126 3.83 3.11 8.72
N LEU A 127 5.11 2.98 8.42
CA LEU A 127 5.96 1.85 8.79
C LEU A 127 6.90 2.31 9.91
N ALA A 128 6.83 1.64 11.06
CA ALA A 128 7.65 2.03 12.21
C ALA A 128 8.30 0.82 12.90
N SER A 129 9.56 0.98 13.28
CA SER A 129 10.31 0.13 14.21
C SER A 129 11.07 1.03 15.19
N ASP A 130 11.78 0.44 16.16
CA ASP A 130 12.56 1.20 17.15
C ASP A 130 13.62 2.11 16.53
N ARG A 131 14.09 1.76 15.33
CA ARG A 131 15.19 2.45 14.63
C ARG A 131 14.74 3.19 13.40
N MET A 132 13.52 3.01 12.92
CA MET A 132 13.14 3.54 11.62
C MET A 132 11.69 3.98 11.58
N LEU A 133 11.47 5.12 10.93
CA LEU A 133 10.15 5.66 10.66
C LEU A 133 10.06 6.01 9.18
N MET A 134 9.07 5.42 8.52
CA MET A 134 8.70 5.76 7.15
C MET A 134 7.22 6.14 7.12
N GLU A 135 6.94 7.40 6.80
CA GLU A 135 5.58 7.93 6.64
C GLU A 135 5.43 8.44 5.22
N PHE A 136 4.32 8.06 4.58
CA PHE A 136 4.03 8.43 3.21
C PHE A 136 2.53 8.45 2.96
N HIS A 137 2.12 9.23 1.97
CA HIS A 137 0.72 9.41 1.64
C HIS A 137 0.46 9.41 0.14
N ARG A 138 -0.82 9.22 -0.19
CA ARG A 138 -1.34 9.49 -1.53
C ARG A 138 -2.71 10.13 -1.42
N ASP A 139 -2.96 11.07 -2.32
CA ASP A 139 -4.27 11.70 -2.46
C ASP A 139 -5.16 10.85 -3.36
N VAL A 140 -6.42 10.71 -2.98
CA VAL A 140 -7.43 9.92 -3.66
C VAL A 140 -8.60 10.83 -3.96
N PHE A 141 -8.85 11.03 -5.24
CA PHE A 141 -9.99 11.79 -5.74
C PHE A 141 -11.08 10.83 -6.22
N ILE A 142 -12.23 10.88 -5.57
CA ILE A 142 -13.43 10.20 -6.03
C ILE A 142 -14.12 11.15 -7.00
N ASN A 143 -14.03 10.88 -8.30
CA ASN A 143 -14.82 11.62 -9.26
C ASN A 143 -16.31 11.49 -8.90
N PRO A 144 -17.04 12.60 -8.75
CA PRO A 144 -18.47 12.51 -8.48
C PRO A 144 -19.15 11.76 -9.63
N PRO A 145 -20.23 10.99 -9.36
CA PRO A 145 -21.02 10.40 -10.42
C PRO A 145 -21.47 11.50 -11.38
N LYS A 146 -21.30 11.28 -12.69
CA LYS A 146 -21.81 12.22 -13.70
C LYS A 146 -23.29 12.46 -13.42
N PRO A 147 -23.77 13.72 -13.39
CA PRO A 147 -25.20 13.97 -13.24
C PRO A 147 -25.93 13.24 -14.36
N GLU A 148 -26.86 12.36 -14.00
CA GLU A 148 -27.79 11.78 -14.97
C GLU A 148 -28.72 12.89 -15.43
N PHE A 149 -28.95 12.99 -16.74
CA PHE A 149 -29.99 13.88 -17.24
C PHE A 149 -31.33 13.52 -16.59
N PRO A 150 -32.15 14.51 -16.20
CA PRO A 150 -33.47 14.24 -15.67
C PRO A 150 -34.23 13.39 -16.70
N ARG A 151 -34.75 12.24 -16.27
CA ARG A 151 -35.62 11.43 -17.12
C ARG A 151 -36.85 12.28 -17.41
N ARG A 152 -37.19 12.46 -18.70
CA ARG A 152 -38.42 13.16 -19.11
C ARG A 152 -39.60 12.60 -18.30
N GLY A 153 -40.27 13.48 -17.53
CA GLY A 153 -41.49 13.14 -16.79
C GLY A 153 -41.37 13.01 -15.27
N GLN A 154 -40.23 13.32 -14.64
CA GLN A 154 -40.19 13.52 -13.19
C GLN A 154 -40.45 14.99 -12.84
N VAL A 155 -41.69 15.27 -12.44
CA VAL A 155 -42.11 16.42 -11.61
C VAL A 155 -42.91 15.84 -10.46
#